data_AF-A8ZTN4-F1
#
_entry.id   AF-A8ZTN4-F1
#
_cell.length_a   1.000
_cell.length_b   1.000
_cell.length_c   1.000
_cell.angle_alpha   90.00
_cell.angle_beta   90.00
_cell.angle_gamma   90.00
#
_symmetry.space_group_name_H-M   'P 1'
#
loop_
_entity.id
_entity.type
_entity.pdbx_description
1 polymer ?
#
loop_
_entity_poly.entity_id
_entity_poly.type
_entity_poly.pdbx_seq_one_letter_code
_entity_poly.pdbx_strand_id
1 'polypeptide(L)'
;MNAKNSLAKRRANRSCSIGRNGFTLIEVLMAVAIFSIGVLGAASMQTSAVSTTTRLRKATMGVACASDVMERLFSLDFSHPYLSAGTHAPGDGEDEDGDGEDDMPVIPEYNSVFESITWRVDNQDLDVSTAGIDAKVITVTVLWGGGSRNITLTSARTFKA
;
A
#
# COMPACT_ATOMS: atom_id res chain seq x y z
N MET A 1 -54.69 42.69 66.58
CA MET A 1 -55.19 41.61 65.68
C MET A 1 -54.35 41.65 64.42
N ASN A 2 -53.40 40.72 64.28
CA ASN A 2 -53.48 39.51 63.40
C ASN A 2 -53.33 39.87 61.91
N ALA A 3 -52.52 39.21 61.06
CA ALA A 3 -51.55 38.14 61.19
C ALA A 3 -50.93 37.89 59.79
N LYS A 4 -49.88 37.06 59.75
CA LYS A 4 -49.40 36.20 58.63
C LYS A 4 -48.36 36.86 57.70
N ASN A 5 -47.06 36.62 57.92
CA ASN A 5 -46.25 35.45 57.56
C ASN A 5 -45.70 35.46 56.12
N SER A 6 -44.38 35.61 56.05
CA SER A 6 -43.45 34.67 55.41
C SER A 6 -43.75 34.25 53.97
N LEU A 7 -43.09 34.90 53.01
CA LEU A 7 -42.59 34.21 51.82
C LEU A 7 -41.15 34.63 51.49
N ALA A 8 -40.28 33.68 51.77
CA ALA A 8 -38.94 33.45 51.26
C ALA A 8 -38.59 34.12 49.92
N LYS A 9 -37.44 34.81 49.91
CA LYS A 9 -36.41 34.55 48.89
C LYS A 9 -35.04 34.97 49.39
N ARG A 10 -34.40 34.09 50.18
CA ARG A 10 -32.95 34.15 50.41
C ARG A 10 -32.28 33.99 49.04
N ARG A 11 -31.81 35.09 48.45
CA ARG A 11 -30.91 35.06 47.29
C ARG A 11 -29.62 34.41 47.78
N ALA A 12 -29.45 33.12 47.49
CA ALA A 12 -28.16 32.47 47.60
C ALA A 12 -27.22 33.17 46.61
N ASN A 13 -26.42 34.10 47.14
CA ASN A 13 -25.29 34.69 46.46
C ASN A 13 -24.26 33.58 46.25
N ARG A 14 -24.44 32.77 45.21
CA ARG A 14 -23.39 31.87 44.73
C ARG A 14 -22.37 32.75 44.03
N SER A 15 -21.46 33.31 44.83
CA SER A 15 -20.18 33.79 44.30
C SER A 15 -19.48 32.57 43.72
N CYS A 16 -19.63 32.37 42.41
CA CYS A 16 -18.70 31.58 41.65
C CYS A 16 -17.40 32.39 41.62
N SER A 17 -16.60 32.27 42.68
CA SER A 17 -15.20 32.61 42.60
C SER A 17 -14.56 31.50 41.78
N ILE A 18 -14.54 31.66 40.46
CA ILE A 18 -13.47 31.05 39.67
C ILE A 18 -12.19 31.57 40.31
N GLY A 19 -11.50 30.69 41.03
CA GLY A 19 -10.30 31.04 41.77
C GLY A 19 -9.34 31.78 40.85
N ARG A 20 -9.01 33.03 41.20
CA ARG A 20 -7.97 33.80 40.53
C ARG A 20 -6.63 33.26 40.99
N ASN A 21 -6.24 32.12 40.43
CA ASN A 21 -4.92 31.55 40.63
C ASN A 21 -4.00 32.12 39.55
N GLY A 22 -3.01 32.91 39.95
CA GLY A 22 -1.94 33.34 39.05
C GLY A 22 -1.01 32.17 38.73
N PHE A 23 -0.47 32.12 37.51
CA PHE A 23 0.50 31.10 37.12
C PHE A 23 1.73 31.17 38.03
N THR A 24 2.07 30.05 38.64
CA THR A 24 3.33 29.94 39.39
C THR A 24 4.47 29.68 38.41
N LEU A 25 5.68 30.16 38.70
CA LEU A 25 6.85 29.93 37.85
C LEU A 25 7.13 28.42 37.67
N ILE A 26 6.94 27.64 38.73
CA ILE A 26 7.13 26.18 38.70
C ILE A 26 6.12 25.47 37.79
N GLU A 27 4.89 25.98 37.68
CA GLU A 27 3.85 25.43 36.81
C GLU A 27 4.20 25.59 35.33
N VAL A 28 4.75 26.75 34.95
CA VAL A 28 5.24 26.99 33.58
C VAL A 28 6.46 26.11 33.28
N LEU A 29 7.40 25.98 34.22
CA LEU A 29 8.57 25.12 34.03
C LEU A 29 8.18 23.65 33.85
N MET A 30 7.24 23.14 34.65
CA MET A 30 6.71 21.79 34.51
C MET A 30 5.94 21.61 33.18
N ALA A 31 5.15 22.60 32.77
CA ALA A 31 4.44 22.56 31.50
C ALA A 31 5.39 22.49 30.30
N VAL A 32 6.45 23.31 30.28
CA VAL A 32 7.47 23.28 29.22
C VAL A 32 8.25 21.95 29.24
N ALA A 33 8.55 21.42 30.43
CA ALA A 33 9.23 20.13 30.55
C ALA A 33 8.42 18.98 29.93
N ILE A 34 7.15 18.85 30.30
CA ILE A 34 6.26 17.80 29.78
C ILE A 34 6.00 18.01 28.28
N PHE A 35 5.78 19.26 27.86
CA PHE A 35 5.60 19.62 26.46
C PHE A 35 6.81 19.23 25.61
N SER A 36 8.02 19.48 26.10
CA SER A 36 9.26 19.15 25.39
C SER A 36 9.40 17.65 25.15
N ILE A 37 9.07 16.81 26.15
CA ILE A 37 9.06 15.35 26.01
C ILE A 37 8.03 14.92 24.94
N GLY A 38 6.84 15.54 24.95
CA GLY A 38 5.80 15.28 23.96
C GLY A 38 6.23 15.58 22.52
N VAL A 39 6.87 16.73 22.30
CA VAL A 39 7.34 17.14 20.96
C VAL A 39 8.46 16.24 20.46
N LEU A 40 9.37 15.80 21.34
CA LEU A 40 10.42 14.84 20.96
C LEU A 40 9.83 13.48 20.54
N GLY A 41 8.82 13.01 21.29
CA GLY A 41 8.05 11.82 20.92
C GLY A 41 7.39 11.98 19.54
N ALA A 42 6.69 13.08 19.30
CA ALA A 42 6.05 13.36 18.02
C ALA A 42 7.05 13.46 16.85
N ALA A 43 8.20 14.10 17.05
CA ALA A 43 9.24 14.23 16.03
C ALA A 43 9.83 12.86 15.61
N SER A 44 10.06 11.97 16.57
CA SER A 44 10.54 10.60 16.28
C SER A 44 9.50 9.77 15.52
N MET A 45 8.21 9.91 15.87
CA MET A 45 7.11 9.29 15.14
C MET A 45 7.04 9.81 13.70
N GLN A 46 7.17 11.11 13.48
CA GLN A 46 7.09 11.70 12.15
C GLN A 46 8.15 11.13 11.19
N THR A 47 9.39 10.98 11.67
CA THR A 47 10.48 10.38 10.87
C THR A 47 10.16 8.93 10.48
N SER A 48 9.63 8.16 11.42
CA SER A 48 9.21 6.77 11.19
C SER A 48 8.03 6.68 10.22
N ALA A 49 7.05 7.57 10.35
CA ALA A 49 5.87 7.63 9.49
C ALA A 49 6.24 7.98 8.04
N VAL A 50 7.13 8.94 7.82
CA VAL A 50 7.59 9.33 6.48
C VAL A 50 8.31 8.17 5.79
N SER A 51 9.27 7.52 6.48
CA SER A 51 10.00 6.39 5.90
C SER A 51 9.08 5.21 5.58
N THR A 52 8.07 4.95 6.42
CA THR A 52 7.05 3.93 6.20
C THR A 52 6.17 4.28 4.99
N THR A 53 5.73 5.52 4.89
CA THR A 53 4.90 6.00 3.76
C THR A 53 5.62 5.85 2.43
N THR A 54 6.90 6.21 2.36
CA THR A 54 7.71 6.03 1.14
C THR A 54 7.82 4.55 0.74
N ARG A 55 7.97 3.65 1.71
CA ARG A 55 8.00 2.20 1.46
C ARG A 55 6.66 1.67 0.96
N LEU A 56 5.54 2.11 1.57
CA LEU A 56 4.20 1.74 1.14
C LEU A 56 3.87 2.28 -0.25
N ARG A 57 4.36 3.47 -0.59
CA ARG A 57 4.23 4.04 -1.94
C ARG A 57 4.89 3.13 -2.98
N LYS A 58 6.11 2.65 -2.71
CA LYS A 58 6.79 1.69 -3.61
C LYS A 58 6.03 0.38 -3.74
N ALA A 59 5.49 -0.16 -2.64
CA ALA A 59 4.67 -1.37 -2.69
C ALA A 59 3.39 -1.16 -3.52
N THR A 60 2.71 -0.03 -3.35
CA THR A 60 1.50 0.32 -4.12
C THR A 60 1.81 0.44 -5.61
N MET A 61 2.93 1.10 -5.96
CA MET A 61 3.40 1.17 -7.35
C MET A 61 3.75 -0.22 -7.90
N GLY A 62 4.25 -1.14 -7.07
CA GLY A 62 4.58 -2.51 -7.48
C GLY A 62 3.33 -3.33 -7.80
N VAL A 63 2.26 -3.16 -7.02
CA VAL A 63 0.94 -3.76 -7.32
C VAL A 63 0.38 -3.20 -8.62
N ALA A 64 0.45 -1.88 -8.82
CA ALA A 64 0.00 -1.24 -10.06
C ALA A 64 0.77 -1.79 -11.27
N CYS A 65 2.11 -1.83 -11.19
CA CYS A 65 2.97 -2.42 -12.22
C CYS A 65 2.59 -3.86 -12.54
N ALA A 66 2.44 -4.71 -11.52
CA ALA A 66 2.07 -6.11 -11.73
C ALA A 66 0.68 -6.25 -12.37
N SER A 67 -0.26 -5.36 -12.02
CA SER A 67 -1.62 -5.35 -12.57
C SER A 67 -1.63 -4.90 -14.03
N ASP A 68 -0.87 -3.86 -14.38
CA ASP A 68 -0.75 -3.37 -15.75
C ASP A 68 -0.10 -4.43 -16.67
N VAL A 69 0.96 -5.08 -16.19
CA VAL A 69 1.59 -6.21 -16.90
C VAL A 69 0.58 -7.34 -17.09
N MET A 70 -0.16 -7.69 -16.04
CA MET A 70 -1.20 -8.71 -16.13
C MET A 70 -2.29 -8.33 -17.14
N GLU A 71 -2.78 -7.09 -17.13
CA GLU A 71 -3.79 -6.61 -18.09
C GLU A 71 -3.30 -6.70 -19.53
N ARG A 72 -2.04 -6.31 -19.79
CA ARG A 72 -1.41 -6.46 -21.10
C ARG A 72 -1.37 -7.92 -21.54
N LEU A 73 -0.88 -8.81 -20.69
CA LEU A 73 -0.83 -10.25 -20.99
C LEU A 73 -2.23 -10.83 -21.25
N PHE A 74 -3.26 -10.31 -20.57
CA PHE A 74 -4.64 -10.71 -20.78
C PHE A 74 -5.25 -10.16 -22.09
N SER A 75 -4.76 -9.01 -22.57
CA SER A 75 -5.18 -8.43 -23.84
C SER A 75 -4.63 -9.17 -25.07
N LEU A 76 -3.58 -9.97 -24.89
CA LEU A 76 -2.97 -10.74 -25.96
C LEU A 76 -3.81 -11.97 -26.33
N ASP A 77 -3.59 -12.43 -27.57
CA ASP A 77 -4.16 -13.68 -28.05
C ASP A 77 -3.57 -14.88 -27.28
N PHE A 78 -4.36 -15.95 -27.13
CA PHE A 78 -3.95 -17.14 -26.37
C PHE A 78 -2.74 -17.86 -26.97
N SER A 79 -2.50 -17.68 -28.28
CA SER A 79 -1.36 -18.25 -29.02
C SER A 79 -0.13 -17.34 -29.07
N HIS A 80 -0.17 -16.17 -28.43
CA HIS A 80 0.92 -15.22 -28.47
C HIS A 80 2.20 -15.80 -27.82
N PRO A 81 3.40 -15.55 -28.39
CA PRO A 81 4.66 -16.03 -27.85
C PRO A 81 4.95 -15.70 -26.38
N TYR A 82 4.63 -14.49 -25.91
CA TYR A 82 4.67 -14.12 -24.48
C TYR A 82 3.85 -14.98 -23.52
N LEU A 83 2.92 -15.77 -24.05
CA LEU A 83 2.12 -16.72 -23.30
C LEU A 83 2.59 -18.16 -23.50
N SER A 84 3.76 -18.38 -24.10
CA SER A 84 4.41 -19.67 -24.16
C SER A 84 4.81 -20.11 -22.75
N ALA A 85 4.83 -21.43 -22.50
CA ALA A 85 5.16 -21.94 -21.18
C ALA A 85 6.63 -21.66 -20.87
N GLY A 86 6.89 -20.93 -19.79
CA GLY A 86 8.23 -20.43 -19.52
C GLY A 86 8.23 -19.29 -18.52
N THR A 87 9.44 -18.83 -18.19
CA THR A 87 9.65 -17.56 -17.49
C THR A 87 10.12 -16.57 -18.53
N HIS A 88 9.50 -15.42 -18.53
CA HIS A 88 9.70 -14.34 -19.48
C HIS A 88 10.10 -13.08 -18.73
N ALA A 89 10.94 -12.27 -19.35
CA ALA A 89 11.32 -10.96 -18.85
C ALA A 89 10.84 -9.86 -19.83
N PRO A 90 10.54 -8.66 -19.33
CA PRO A 90 10.23 -7.54 -20.21
C PRO A 90 11.55 -6.92 -20.67
N GLY A 91 11.70 -6.81 -21.99
CA GLY A 91 12.86 -6.23 -22.66
C GLY A 91 12.52 -4.92 -23.36
N ASP A 92 13.34 -4.54 -24.32
CA ASP A 92 13.20 -3.36 -25.17
C ASP A 92 12.49 -3.64 -26.50
N GLY A 93 11.92 -4.83 -26.66
CA GLY A 93 11.37 -5.32 -27.91
C GLY A 93 12.37 -6.14 -28.73
N GLU A 94 13.55 -6.45 -28.17
CA GLU A 94 14.44 -7.51 -28.64
C GLU A 94 14.33 -8.74 -27.70
N ASP A 95 14.72 -9.91 -28.19
CA ASP A 95 14.84 -11.18 -27.44
C ASP A 95 16.06 -11.09 -26.49
N GLU A 96 15.85 -10.52 -25.29
CA GLU A 96 16.92 -10.27 -24.32
C GLU A 96 17.24 -11.53 -23.49
N ASP A 97 16.30 -12.48 -23.39
CA ASP A 97 16.45 -13.75 -22.67
C ASP A 97 16.87 -14.96 -23.54
N GLY A 98 16.89 -14.80 -24.85
CA GLY A 98 17.37 -15.76 -25.84
C GLY A 98 16.38 -16.89 -26.14
N ASP A 99 15.08 -16.70 -25.88
CA ASP A 99 14.03 -17.69 -26.11
C ASP A 99 13.51 -17.75 -27.55
N GLY A 100 13.95 -16.80 -28.39
CA GLY A 100 13.64 -16.71 -29.81
C GLY A 100 12.42 -15.83 -30.15
N GLU A 101 11.88 -15.10 -29.18
CA GLU A 101 10.71 -14.22 -29.34
C GLU A 101 11.03 -12.81 -28.81
N ASP A 102 10.65 -11.75 -29.52
CA ASP A 102 10.91 -10.35 -29.11
C ASP A 102 10.26 -10.07 -27.75
N ASP A 103 10.93 -9.59 -26.71
CA ASP A 103 10.34 -9.40 -25.37
C ASP A 103 9.28 -8.30 -25.24
N MET A 104 8.33 -8.45 -24.31
CA MET A 104 7.27 -7.44 -24.12
C MET A 104 7.90 -6.12 -23.63
N PRO A 105 7.64 -4.98 -24.30
CA PRO A 105 8.25 -3.71 -23.92
C PRO A 105 7.81 -3.30 -22.51
N VAL A 106 8.81 -3.13 -21.63
CA VAL A 106 8.60 -2.60 -20.27
C VAL A 106 7.93 -1.23 -20.37
N ILE A 107 6.97 -0.94 -19.49
CA ILE A 107 6.49 0.43 -19.32
C ILE A 107 7.66 1.26 -18.76
N PRO A 108 8.16 2.28 -19.49
CA PRO A 108 9.38 3.00 -19.12
C PRO A 108 9.28 3.66 -17.74
N GLU A 109 8.06 3.96 -17.28
CA GLU A 109 7.79 4.50 -15.95
C GLU A 109 8.19 3.53 -14.81
N TYR A 110 8.07 2.22 -15.01
CA TYR A 110 8.34 1.22 -13.97
C TYR A 110 9.78 0.71 -13.96
N ASN A 111 10.47 0.71 -15.11
CA ASN A 111 11.85 0.26 -15.23
C ASN A 111 12.83 1.08 -14.36
N SER A 112 12.55 2.37 -14.16
CA SER A 112 13.37 3.23 -13.30
C SER A 112 13.15 3.05 -11.79
N VAL A 113 12.10 2.32 -11.40
CA VAL A 113 11.63 2.22 -10.01
C VAL A 113 11.86 0.83 -9.42
N PHE A 114 11.69 -0.21 -10.24
CA PHE A 114 11.83 -1.62 -9.87
C PHE A 114 13.13 -2.20 -10.40
N GLU A 115 13.61 -3.25 -9.74
CA GLU A 115 14.89 -3.88 -10.05
C GLU A 115 14.72 -4.97 -11.12
N SER A 116 13.63 -5.72 -11.03
CA SER A 116 13.20 -6.60 -12.11
C SER A 116 11.69 -6.82 -12.06
N ILE A 117 11.13 -7.06 -13.24
CA ILE A 117 9.75 -7.47 -13.46
C ILE A 117 9.86 -8.73 -14.29
N THR A 118 9.15 -9.80 -13.94
CA THR A 118 9.13 -11.04 -14.73
C THR A 118 7.73 -11.63 -14.71
N TRP A 119 7.38 -12.44 -15.70
CA TRP A 119 6.17 -13.26 -15.63
C TRP A 119 6.49 -14.70 -15.97
N ARG A 120 5.73 -15.60 -15.37
CA ARG A 120 5.82 -17.03 -15.60
C ARG A 120 4.48 -17.55 -16.08
N VAL A 121 4.50 -18.36 -17.12
CA VAL A 121 3.31 -18.99 -17.68
C VAL A 121 3.42 -20.49 -17.52
N ASP A 122 2.45 -21.07 -16.80
CA ASP A 122 2.31 -22.51 -16.62
C ASP A 122 1.03 -22.98 -17.33
N ASN A 123 1.18 -23.84 -18.34
CA ASN A 123 0.04 -24.48 -19.01
C ASN A 123 -0.63 -25.46 -18.05
N GLN A 124 -1.96 -25.47 -18.01
CA GLN A 124 -2.77 -26.38 -17.21
C GLN A 124 -3.71 -27.16 -18.13
N ASP A 125 -3.74 -28.47 -17.92
CA ASP A 125 -4.72 -29.39 -18.47
C ASP A 125 -5.84 -29.53 -17.43
N LEU A 126 -7.06 -29.15 -17.79
CA LEU A 126 -8.21 -29.15 -16.86
C LEU A 126 -9.12 -30.35 -17.06
N ASP A 127 -8.83 -31.19 -18.05
CA ASP A 127 -9.55 -32.41 -18.31
C ASP A 127 -8.64 -33.66 -18.19
N VAL A 128 -9.27 -34.83 -18.13
CA VAL A 128 -8.57 -36.14 -18.06
C VAL A 128 -8.69 -36.89 -19.38
N SER A 129 -9.39 -36.31 -20.35
CA SER A 129 -9.96 -37.00 -21.50
C SER A 129 -9.23 -36.75 -22.81
N THR A 130 -8.48 -35.65 -22.94
CA THR A 130 -7.59 -35.39 -24.09
C THR A 130 -6.41 -34.55 -23.62
N ALA A 131 -5.18 -34.93 -23.96
CA ALA A 131 -4.02 -34.07 -23.67
C ALA A 131 -4.18 -32.73 -24.42
N GLY A 132 -4.63 -31.71 -23.70
CA GLY A 132 -4.96 -30.38 -24.20
C GLY A 132 -4.49 -29.31 -23.22
N ILE A 133 -4.26 -28.09 -23.71
CA ILE A 133 -4.02 -26.94 -22.84
C ILE A 133 -5.36 -26.22 -22.69
N ASP A 134 -6.03 -26.46 -21.57
CA ASP A 134 -7.34 -25.86 -21.28
C ASP A 134 -7.21 -24.53 -20.55
N ALA A 135 -6.08 -24.28 -19.89
CA ALA A 135 -5.82 -23.04 -19.20
C ALA A 135 -4.34 -22.66 -19.18
N LYS A 136 -4.09 -21.37 -19.02
CA LYS A 136 -2.77 -20.80 -18.75
C LYS A 136 -2.82 -20.08 -17.41
N VAL A 137 -1.93 -20.44 -16.50
CA VAL A 137 -1.72 -19.75 -15.24
C VAL A 137 -0.55 -18.79 -15.43
N ILE A 138 -0.80 -17.50 -15.24
CA ILE A 138 0.16 -16.42 -15.42
C ILE A 138 0.50 -15.87 -14.03
N THR A 139 1.78 -15.91 -13.70
CA THR A 139 2.33 -15.42 -12.43
C THR A 139 3.29 -14.28 -12.71
N VAL A 140 2.88 -13.06 -12.41
CA VAL A 140 3.68 -11.84 -12.55
C VAL A 140 4.42 -11.57 -11.24
N THR A 141 5.73 -11.34 -11.30
CA THR A 141 6.59 -11.05 -10.15
C THR A 141 7.32 -9.73 -10.34
N VAL A 142 7.20 -8.83 -9.36
CA VAL A 142 7.91 -7.54 -9.34
C VAL A 142 8.84 -7.52 -8.15
N LEU A 143 10.12 -7.20 -8.37
CA LEU A 143 11.20 -7.23 -7.38
C LEU A 143 11.78 -5.84 -7.15
N TRP A 144 12.10 -5.52 -5.89
CA TRP A 144 12.84 -4.32 -5.53
C TRP A 144 13.61 -4.45 -4.22
N GLY A 145 14.53 -3.51 -4.00
CA GLY A 145 15.27 -3.40 -2.75
C GLY A 145 16.35 -4.46 -2.60
N GLY A 146 17.06 -4.79 -3.69
CA GLY A 146 18.12 -5.79 -3.73
C GLY A 146 17.57 -7.21 -3.72
N GLY A 147 16.43 -7.44 -4.38
CA GLY A 147 15.73 -8.74 -4.40
C GLY A 147 15.05 -9.16 -3.09
N SER A 148 15.15 -8.39 -2.00
CA SER A 148 14.55 -8.76 -0.70
C SER A 148 13.05 -8.54 -0.61
N ARG A 149 12.46 -7.76 -1.53
CA ARG A 149 11.03 -7.47 -1.55
C ARG A 149 10.47 -7.84 -2.90
N ASN A 150 9.38 -8.59 -2.88
CA ASN A 150 8.63 -8.95 -4.06
C ASN A 150 7.14 -8.73 -3.86
N ILE A 151 6.44 -8.56 -4.97
CA ILE A 151 5.00 -8.73 -5.09
C ILE A 151 4.79 -9.72 -6.22
N THR A 152 3.92 -10.70 -5.97
CA THR A 152 3.54 -11.70 -6.96
C THR A 152 2.03 -11.68 -7.13
N LEU A 153 1.58 -11.56 -8.38
CA LEU A 153 0.17 -11.70 -8.76
C LEU A 153 0.04 -12.94 -9.64
N THR A 154 -0.83 -13.86 -9.24
CA THR A 154 -1.15 -15.07 -10.01
C THR A 154 -2.59 -14.99 -10.47
N SER A 155 -2.81 -15.20 -11.77
CA SER A 155 -4.13 -15.30 -12.39
C SER A 155 -4.17 -16.46 -13.37
N ALA A 156 -5.35 -17.02 -13.60
CA ALA A 156 -5.56 -18.10 -14.53
C ALA A 156 -6.56 -17.68 -15.60
N ARG A 157 -6.26 -17.99 -16.86
CA ARG A 157 -7.16 -17.80 -18.00
C ARG A 157 -7.45 -19.15 -18.62
N THR A 158 -8.73 -19.49 -18.74
CA THR A 158 -9.17 -20.69 -19.45
C THR A 158 -9.34 -20.39 -20.95
N PHE A 159 -8.98 -21.35 -21.78
CA PHE A 159 -9.34 -21.36 -23.20
C PHE A 159 -10.70 -22.05 -23.32
N LYS A 160 -11.67 -21.37 -23.93
CA LYS A 160 -12.96 -21.98 -24.26
C LYS A 160 -13.05 -22.02 -25.78
N ALA A 161 -12.97 -23.23 -26.34
CA ALA A 161 -13.23 -23.51 -27.74
C ALA A 161 -14.68 -23.14 -28.12
#